data_AF-A0A371NV48-F1
#
_entry.id   AF-A0A371NV48-F1
#
_cell.length_a   1.000
_cell.length_b   1.000
_cell.length_c   1.000
_cell.angle_alpha   90.00
_cell.angle_beta   90.00
_cell.angle_gamma   90.00
#
_symmetry.space_group_name_H-M   'P 1'
#
loop_
_entity.id
_entity.type
_entity.pdbx_description
1 polymer ?
#
loop_
_entity_poly.entity_id
_entity_poly.type
_entity_poly.pdbx_seq_one_letter_code
_entity_poly.pdbx_strand_id
1 'polypeptide(L)'
;MASLFREAVRDVLTGAGRTILFAMLAAAALGGIVVTDALTTVRIIDEAHKYKSSGAAVLTIASTGHVNGEACEALDDVPGIEAAGALRNTNTTLALTLLPSAPLPLFESTHGLSAVLGTNANNAGVLVPDAVLKGVCCTDR
;
A
#
# COMPACT_ATOMS: atom_id res chain seq x y z
N MET A 1 38.02 -18.44 -40.61
CA MET A 1 37.19 -17.86 -39.52
C MET A 1 37.94 -16.80 -38.71
N ALA A 2 39.14 -17.08 -38.19
CA ALA A 2 39.93 -16.08 -37.43
C ALA A 2 40.29 -14.80 -38.21
N SER A 3 40.50 -14.91 -39.53
CA SER A 3 40.76 -13.75 -40.41
C SER A 3 39.55 -12.82 -40.55
N LEU A 4 38.33 -13.38 -40.60
CA LEU A 4 37.09 -12.61 -40.70
C LEU A 4 36.81 -11.84 -39.40
N PHE A 5 37.06 -12.45 -38.24
CA PHE A 5 36.95 -11.76 -36.95
C PHE A 5 37.96 -10.62 -36.83
N ARG A 6 39.19 -10.80 -37.31
CA ARG A 6 40.23 -9.76 -37.24
C ARG A 6 39.91 -8.55 -38.11
N GLU A 7 39.28 -8.76 -39.26
CA GLU A 7 38.85 -7.68 -40.15
C GLU A 7 37.60 -6.98 -39.62
N ALA A 8 36.61 -7.73 -39.12
CA ALA A 8 35.43 -7.15 -38.47
C ALA A 8 35.80 -6.30 -37.25
N VAL A 9 36.75 -6.75 -36.42
CA VAL A 9 37.28 -5.96 -35.30
C VAL A 9 38.01 -4.72 -35.80
N ARG A 10 38.73 -4.79 -36.92
CA ARG A 10 39.38 -3.62 -37.51
C ARG A 10 38.38 -2.61 -38.07
N ASP A 11 37.30 -3.07 -38.69
CA ASP A 11 36.22 -2.20 -39.20
C ASP A 11 35.49 -1.49 -38.05
N VAL A 12 35.28 -2.18 -36.93
CA VAL A 12 34.73 -1.58 -35.71
C VAL A 12 35.71 -0.57 -35.09
N LEU A 13 37.00 -0.91 -35.00
CA LEU A 13 38.04 -0.04 -34.43
C LEU A 13 38.34 1.20 -35.28
N THR A 14 38.26 1.08 -36.60
CA THR A 14 38.52 2.20 -37.53
C THR A 14 37.28 3.04 -37.79
N GLY A 15 36.10 2.62 -37.31
CA GLY A 15 34.83 3.29 -37.59
C GLY A 15 34.44 3.27 -39.07
N ALA A 16 35.02 2.36 -39.86
CA ALA A 16 34.73 2.23 -41.28
C ALA A 16 33.30 1.70 -41.47
N GLY A 17 32.38 2.55 -41.95
CA GLY A 17 31.00 2.18 -42.28
C GLY A 17 29.92 2.64 -41.29
N ARG A 18 28.76 1.97 -41.27
CA ARG A 18 27.60 2.28 -40.40
C ARG A 18 27.63 1.53 -39.05
N THR A 19 28.77 0.96 -38.68
CA THR A 19 28.95 0.11 -37.48
C THR A 19 28.62 0.84 -36.19
N ILE A 20 29.04 2.09 -36.05
CA ILE A 20 28.72 2.96 -34.88
C ILE A 20 27.21 3.20 -34.78
N LEU A 21 26.52 3.43 -35.91
CA LEU A 21 25.08 3.61 -35.93
C LEU A 21 24.36 2.34 -35.46
N PHE A 22 24.74 1.16 -35.96
CA PHE A 22 24.17 -0.10 -35.51
C PHE A 22 24.48 -0.40 -34.04
N ALA A 23 25.69 -0.08 -33.57
CA ALA A 23 26.05 -0.21 -32.16
C ALA A 23 25.21 0.69 -31.25
N MET A 24 24.98 1.96 -31.65
CA MET A 24 24.10 2.87 -30.92
C MET A 24 22.65 2.38 -30.91
N LEU A 25 22.13 1.88 -32.04
CA LEU A 25 20.79 1.32 -32.11
C LEU A 25 20.64 0.07 -31.22
N ALA A 26 21.63 -0.82 -31.23
CA ALA A 26 21.64 -1.99 -30.37
C ALA A 26 21.70 -1.59 -28.89
N ALA A 27 22.56 -0.63 -28.53
CA ALA A 27 22.66 -0.12 -27.17
C ALA A 27 21.35 0.55 -26.72
N ALA A 28 20.72 1.34 -27.57
CA ALA A 28 19.43 1.96 -27.29
C ALA A 28 18.31 0.92 -27.13
N ALA A 29 18.29 -0.13 -27.96
CA ALA A 29 17.30 -1.20 -27.86
C ALA A 29 17.46 -1.99 -26.56
N LEU A 30 18.68 -2.44 -26.24
CA LEU A 30 18.97 -3.18 -25.02
C LEU A 30 18.74 -2.33 -23.77
N GLY A 31 19.23 -1.08 -23.78
CA GLY A 31 19.01 -0.12 -22.71
C GLY A 31 17.52 0.17 -22.50
N GLY A 32 16.78 0.34 -23.59
CA GLY A 32 15.33 0.51 -23.58
C GLY A 32 14.62 -0.65 -22.88
N ILE A 33 14.97 -1.89 -23.22
CA ILE A 33 14.41 -3.09 -22.58
C ILE A 33 14.65 -3.08 -21.07
N VAL A 34 15.89 -2.86 -20.64
CA VAL A 34 16.26 -2.83 -19.20
C VAL A 34 15.51 -1.73 -18.47
N VAL A 35 15.43 -0.53 -19.06
CA VAL A 35 14.69 0.59 -18.48
C VAL A 35 13.21 0.29 -18.38
N THR A 36 12.59 -0.28 -19.42
CA THR A 36 11.17 -0.63 -19.40
C THR A 36 10.84 -1.69 -18.36
N ASP A 37 11.71 -2.69 -18.19
CA ASP A 37 11.54 -3.74 -17.18
C ASP A 37 11.62 -3.18 -15.75
N ALA A 38 12.61 -2.33 -15.49
CA ALA A 38 12.76 -1.65 -14.21
C ALA A 38 11.54 -0.75 -13.90
N LEU A 39 11.10 0.06 -14.87
CA LEU A 39 9.94 0.93 -14.70
C LEU A 39 8.65 0.14 -14.49
N THR A 40 8.48 -1.00 -15.17
CA THR A 40 7.30 -1.86 -15.02
C THR A 40 7.27 -2.49 -13.64
N THR A 41 8.39 -2.99 -13.17
CA THR A 41 8.53 -3.57 -11.83
C THR A 41 8.17 -2.55 -10.75
N VAL A 42 8.71 -1.33 -10.83
CA VAL A 42 8.40 -0.25 -9.88
C VAL A 42 6.91 0.10 -9.91
N ARG A 43 6.30 0.18 -11.10
CA ARG A 43 4.87 0.47 -11.24
C ARG A 43 3.99 -0.61 -10.61
N ILE A 44 4.32 -1.88 -10.81
CA ILE A 44 3.55 -3.00 -10.23
C ILE A 44 3.61 -2.95 -8.70
N ILE A 45 4.78 -2.68 -8.13
CA ILE A 45 4.97 -2.57 -6.67
C ILE A 45 4.17 -1.39 -6.13
N ASP A 46 4.27 -0.22 -6.75
CA ASP A 46 3.52 0.99 -6.36
C ASP A 46 2.00 0.76 -6.44
N GLU A 47 1.53 0.12 -7.51
CA GLU A 47 0.11 -0.22 -7.66
C GLU A 47 -0.37 -1.20 -6.59
N ALA A 48 0.45 -2.21 -6.25
CA ALA A 48 0.13 -3.13 -5.16
C ALA A 48 0.05 -2.42 -3.81
N HIS A 49 0.96 -1.47 -3.54
CA HIS A 49 0.89 -0.65 -2.32
C HIS A 49 -0.36 0.22 -2.28
N LYS A 50 -0.70 0.89 -3.39
CA LYS A 50 -1.92 1.70 -3.50
C LYS A 50 -3.19 0.87 -3.31
N TYR A 51 -3.24 -0.31 -3.91
CA TYR A 51 -4.35 -1.24 -3.75
C TYR A 51 -4.54 -1.62 -2.27
N LYS A 52 -3.46 -1.99 -1.57
CA LYS A 52 -3.50 -2.29 -0.13
C LYS A 52 -3.88 -1.08 0.72
N SER A 53 -3.24 0.06 0.52
CA SER A 53 -3.48 1.29 1.31
C SER A 53 -4.88 1.86 1.11
N SER A 54 -5.54 1.56 -0.01
CA SER A 54 -6.95 1.93 -0.24
C SER A 54 -7.94 1.11 0.57
N GLY A 55 -7.47 0.05 1.27
CA GLY A 55 -8.30 -0.90 1.98
C GLY A 55 -8.94 -1.97 1.09
N ALA A 56 -8.60 -2.01 -0.22
CA ALA A 56 -9.20 -2.97 -1.15
C ALA A 56 -8.83 -4.43 -0.85
N ALA A 57 -7.75 -4.66 -0.09
CA ALA A 57 -7.33 -5.99 0.37
C ALA A 57 -7.90 -6.38 1.74
N VAL A 58 -8.90 -5.66 2.28
CA VAL A 58 -9.52 -5.97 3.58
C VAL A 58 -10.77 -6.83 3.37
N LEU A 59 -10.85 -7.95 4.09
CA LEU A 59 -12.02 -8.82 4.13
C LEU A 59 -12.80 -8.62 5.43
N THR A 60 -14.08 -8.27 5.33
CA THR A 60 -14.96 -8.11 6.48
C THR A 60 -15.81 -9.36 6.69
N ILE A 61 -15.73 -9.94 7.88
CA ILE A 61 -16.59 -11.05 8.32
C ILE A 61 -17.61 -10.50 9.31
N ALA A 62 -18.90 -10.65 9.01
CA ALA A 62 -19.97 -10.15 9.86
C ALA A 62 -21.01 -11.24 10.15
N SER A 63 -21.29 -11.48 11.43
CA SER A 63 -22.41 -12.32 11.87
C SER A 63 -22.89 -11.89 13.26
N THR A 64 -24.18 -11.58 13.37
CA THR A 64 -24.78 -11.09 14.62
C THR A 64 -24.75 -12.18 15.69
N GLY A 65 -24.06 -11.93 16.81
CA GLY A 65 -24.02 -12.83 17.96
C GLY A 65 -23.13 -14.07 17.80
N HIS A 66 -22.46 -14.25 16.66
CA HIS A 66 -21.64 -15.44 16.37
C HIS A 66 -20.17 -15.11 16.08
N VAL A 67 -19.78 -13.83 16.05
CA VAL A 67 -18.40 -13.40 15.89
C VAL A 67 -17.76 -13.17 17.26
N ASN A 68 -16.64 -13.86 17.52
CA ASN A 68 -15.79 -13.62 18.68
C ASN A 68 -14.65 -12.67 18.27
N GLY A 69 -14.58 -11.49 18.91
CA GLY A 69 -13.57 -10.48 18.60
C GLY A 69 -12.13 -10.94 18.90
N GLU A 70 -11.91 -11.74 19.94
CA GLU A 70 -10.59 -12.28 20.27
C GLU A 70 -10.14 -13.31 19.23
N ALA A 71 -11.07 -14.10 18.69
CA ALA A 71 -10.76 -15.03 17.61
C ALA A 71 -10.43 -14.30 16.29
N CYS A 72 -11.09 -13.17 16.02
CA CYS A 72 -10.74 -12.31 14.90
C CYS A 72 -9.38 -11.64 15.09
N GLU A 73 -9.04 -11.22 16.31
CA GLU A 73 -7.71 -10.68 16.64
C GLU A 73 -6.62 -11.73 16.42
N ALA A 74 -6.83 -12.97 16.89
CA ALA A 74 -5.89 -14.07 16.75
C ALA A 74 -5.61 -14.49 15.29
N LEU A 75 -6.38 -13.98 14.31
CA LEU A 75 -6.05 -14.17 12.90
C LEU A 75 -4.74 -13.46 12.51
N ASP A 76 -4.27 -12.50 13.29
CA ASP A 76 -2.98 -11.83 13.06
C ASP A 76 -1.79 -12.81 13.07
N ASP A 77 -1.92 -13.92 13.82
CA ASP A 77 -0.90 -14.97 13.88
C ASP A 77 -0.92 -15.93 12.67
N VAL A 78 -1.89 -15.81 11.77
CA VAL A 78 -2.04 -16.70 10.61
C VAL A 78 -1.13 -16.27 9.46
N PRO A 79 -0.31 -17.18 8.89
CA PRO A 79 0.56 -16.84 7.76
C PRO A 79 -0.20 -16.22 6.58
N GLY A 80 0.25 -15.05 6.14
CA GLY A 80 -0.35 -14.32 5.02
C GLY A 80 -1.40 -13.27 5.42
N ILE A 81 -1.74 -13.16 6.71
CA ILE A 81 -2.51 -12.03 7.24
C ILE A 81 -1.53 -10.93 7.66
N GLU A 82 -1.75 -9.71 7.15
CA GLU A 82 -0.89 -8.55 7.47
C GLU A 82 -1.32 -7.82 8.75
N ALA A 83 -2.62 -7.81 9.00
CA ALA A 83 -3.24 -7.24 10.18
C ALA A 83 -4.63 -7.86 10.34
N ALA A 84 -5.05 -8.12 11.58
CA ALA A 84 -6.41 -8.50 11.90
C ALA A 84 -6.97 -7.69 13.06
N GLY A 85 -8.29 -7.64 13.15
CA GLY A 85 -8.97 -6.99 14.27
C GLY A 85 -10.48 -7.14 14.19
N ALA A 86 -11.14 -6.72 15.26
CA ALA A 86 -12.59 -6.74 15.38
C ALA A 86 -13.14 -5.38 15.77
N LEU A 87 -14.36 -5.11 15.32
CA LEU A 87 -15.14 -3.94 15.69
C LEU A 87 -16.56 -4.41 16.04
N ARG A 88 -17.12 -3.90 17.13
CA ARG A 88 -18.54 -4.08 17.46
C ARG A 88 -19.22 -2.76 17.74
N ASN A 89 -20.48 -2.66 17.34
CA ASN A 89 -21.32 -1.54 17.70
C ASN A 89 -21.77 -1.69 19.16
N THR A 90 -21.64 -0.63 19.94
CA THR A 90 -22.21 -0.55 21.28
C THR A 90 -23.54 0.19 21.21
N ASN A 91 -24.58 -0.29 21.91
CA ASN A 91 -25.87 0.40 21.98
C ASN A 91 -25.83 1.74 22.75
N THR A 92 -24.63 2.26 23.02
CA THR A 92 -24.36 3.49 23.73
C THR A 92 -23.87 4.53 22.73
N THR A 93 -24.33 5.76 22.89
CA THR A 93 -23.83 6.90 22.11
C THR A 93 -22.98 7.80 22.99
N LEU A 94 -21.96 8.42 22.40
CA LEU A 94 -21.16 9.45 23.06
C LEU A 94 -21.73 10.83 22.72
N ALA A 95 -22.14 11.56 23.75
CA ALA A 95 -22.45 12.98 23.61
C ALA A 95 -21.18 13.80 23.86
N LEU A 96 -20.69 14.50 22.84
CA LEU A 96 -19.58 15.44 22.98
C LEU A 96 -20.10 16.75 23.58
N THR A 97 -19.36 17.35 24.51
CA THR A 97 -19.74 18.63 25.14
C THR A 97 -19.94 19.75 24.10
N LEU A 98 -19.17 19.72 23.01
CA LEU A 98 -19.26 20.69 21.91
C LEU A 98 -20.37 20.37 20.90
N LEU A 99 -20.92 19.15 20.91
CA LEU A 99 -21.98 18.69 20.00
C LEU A 99 -23.10 17.94 20.76
N PRO A 100 -23.76 18.57 21.75
CA PRO A 100 -24.76 17.88 22.58
C PRO A 100 -26.00 17.43 21.78
N SER A 101 -26.31 18.13 20.68
CA SER A 101 -27.44 17.81 19.79
C SER A 101 -27.12 16.75 18.72
N ALA A 102 -25.87 16.27 18.65
CA ALA A 102 -25.43 15.29 17.65
C ALA A 102 -24.62 14.15 18.32
N PRO A 103 -25.29 13.23 19.02
CA PRO A 103 -24.63 12.10 19.66
C PRO A 103 -23.98 11.16 18.63
N LEU A 104 -22.74 10.75 18.90
CA LEU A 104 -21.97 9.87 18.01
C LEU A 104 -22.15 8.40 18.40
N PRO A 105 -22.27 7.48 17.42
CA PRO A 105 -22.27 6.06 17.72
C PRO A 105 -20.93 5.63 18.30
N LEU A 106 -20.94 4.87 19.40
CA LEU A 106 -19.75 4.29 19.98
C LEU A 106 -19.52 2.88 19.44
N PHE A 107 -18.28 2.62 19.05
CA PHE A 107 -17.84 1.29 18.70
C PHE A 107 -16.68 0.88 19.59
N GLU A 108 -16.65 -0.40 19.96
CA GLU A 108 -15.51 -1.01 20.63
C GLU A 108 -14.72 -1.81 19.61
N SER A 109 -13.39 -1.72 19.71
CA SER A 109 -12.48 -2.42 18.81
C SER A 109 -11.40 -3.14 19.59
N THR A 110 -10.87 -4.20 18.99
CA THR A 110 -9.63 -4.83 19.45
C THR A 110 -8.41 -4.00 19.01
N HIS A 111 -7.24 -4.32 19.57
CA HIS A 111 -6.03 -3.52 19.38
C HIS A 111 -5.53 -3.57 17.92
N GLY A 112 -5.56 -4.75 17.31
CA GLY A 112 -5.10 -5.02 15.95
C GLY A 112 -5.90 -4.28 14.86
N LEU A 113 -7.13 -3.83 15.14
CA LEU A 113 -7.89 -3.00 14.21
C LEU A 113 -7.13 -1.70 13.86
N SER A 114 -6.33 -1.17 14.78
CA SER A 114 -5.52 0.02 14.50
C SER A 114 -4.51 -0.22 13.36
N ALA A 115 -3.90 -1.40 13.31
CA ALA A 115 -2.97 -1.80 12.25
C ALA A 115 -3.70 -1.99 10.92
N VAL A 116 -4.91 -2.57 10.92
CA VAL A 116 -5.77 -2.67 9.72
C VAL A 116 -6.08 -1.29 9.13
N LEU A 117 -6.29 -0.29 9.98
CA LEU A 117 -6.55 1.10 9.58
C LEU A 117 -5.29 1.91 9.25
N GLY A 118 -4.09 1.32 9.37
CA GLY A 118 -2.82 2.02 9.17
C GLY A 118 -2.53 3.09 10.23
N THR A 119 -3.17 3.00 11.39
CA THR A 119 -2.97 3.91 12.53
C THR A 119 -2.09 3.26 13.59
N ASN A 120 -1.39 4.07 14.38
CA ASN A 120 -0.57 3.57 15.47
C ASN A 120 -1.25 3.86 16.81
N ALA A 121 -1.99 2.89 17.34
CA ALA A 121 -2.56 2.96 18.68
C ALA A 121 -1.68 2.16 19.66
N ASN A 122 -0.72 2.82 20.30
CA ASN A 122 0.20 2.14 21.21
C ASN A 122 -0.42 1.75 22.57
N ASN A 123 -1.58 2.32 22.92
CA ASN A 123 -2.25 2.16 24.22
C ASN A 123 -3.79 2.26 24.06
N ALA A 124 -4.52 2.03 25.15
CA ALA A 124 -5.96 2.33 25.23
C ALA A 124 -6.24 3.76 24.75
N GLY A 125 -7.14 3.90 23.79
CA GLY A 125 -7.43 5.17 23.13
C GLY A 125 -8.73 5.10 22.34
N VAL A 126 -9.03 6.18 21.62
CA VAL A 126 -10.25 6.30 20.81
C VAL A 126 -9.85 6.54 19.35
N LEU A 127 -10.37 5.71 18.45
CA LEU A 127 -10.29 5.93 17.02
C LEU A 127 -11.41 6.90 16.62
N VAL A 128 -11.03 8.05 16.07
CA VAL A 128 -11.97 9.12 15.71
C VAL A 128 -11.83 9.41 14.21
N PRO A 129 -12.95 9.52 13.46
CA PRO A 129 -12.90 9.93 12.06
C PRO A 129 -12.32 11.33 11.90
N ASP A 130 -11.54 11.56 10.84
CA ASP A 130 -10.94 12.88 10.55
C ASP A 130 -11.97 14.01 10.45
N ALA A 131 -13.19 13.70 9.99
CA ALA A 131 -14.28 14.67 9.91
C ALA A 131 -14.69 15.21 11.28
N VAL A 132 -14.67 14.36 12.30
CA VAL A 132 -14.98 14.75 13.68
C VAL A 132 -13.82 15.58 14.26
N LEU A 133 -12.57 15.17 14.00
CA LEU A 133 -11.39 15.93 14.42
C LEU A 133 -11.38 17.35 13.84
N LYS A 134 -11.72 17.54 12.55
CA LYS A 134 -11.82 18.87 11.93
C LYS A 134 -12.90 19.74 12.59
N GLY A 135 -14.04 19.14 12.98
CA GLY A 135 -15.11 19.87 13.68
C GLY A 135 -14.74 20.29 15.11
N VAL A 136 -13.88 19.53 15.78
CA VAL A 136 -13.48 19.78 17.18
C VAL A 136 -12.23 20.65 17.29
N CYS A 137 -11.20 20.43 16.45
CA CYS A 137 -9.92 21.13 16.54
C CYS A 137 -9.86 22.47 15.81
N CYS A 138 -10.80 22.77 14.91
CA CYS A 138 -10.76 24.01 14.12
C CYS A 138 -11.81 25.06 14.52
N THR A 139 -12.49 24.90 15.66
CA THR A 139 -13.35 25.96 16.22
C THR A 139 -12.55 26.99 17.04
N ASP A 140 -11.35 27.34 16.59
CA ASP A 140 -10.60 28.48 17.15
C ASP A 140 -9.71 29.11 16.07
N ARG A 141 -10.36 29.65 15.03
CA ARG A 141 -9.86 30.82 14.29
C ARG A 141 -10.97 31.53 13.52
#